data_AF-A0AAU8DY30-F1
#
_entry.id   AF-A0AAU8DY30-F1
#
_cell.length_a   1.000
_cell.length_b   1.000
_cell.length_c   1.000
_cell.angle_alpha   90.00
_cell.angle_beta   90.00
_cell.angle_gamma   90.00
#
_symmetry.space_group_name_H-M   'P 1'
#
loop_
_entity.id
_entity.type
_entity.pdbx_description
1 polymer ?
#
loop_
_entity_poly.entity_id
_entity_poly.type
_entity_poly.pdbx_seq_one_letter_code
_entity_poly.pdbx_strand_id
1 'polypeptide(L)'
;MSEFDLGRRRVLQAVGAGLLLPGLAPVVIASIKDRPKITDGVQSGDVLGDRAIIWSRSDRPARLVVEWDTRSLFPNPRRFVSALVDARTDFTARVELGGLPADQAIFYRVQFEDAQSGVTSEPWFGHLRSVPQTRRDIRFVWSGDTAGQGFGINPDIGGMRIYEAMRLRLPDFFIHCGDSIYADGPVPAQLTTESGHVWRNITSEAKSKAAETLDAYRGNYRYNLMDENIRRFNAEVPQVWLWDDHEVVNNWSPGTRLDARYTDKDIHSLKRRGRQAWLEYAPMRWQSAEGGKRIYRQLSYGPLLDVFVLDMRSYRGANDDNLGAAKPFLGREQLDWLKAALKASNAQWKVIAADMPIGLGAPDGEVRPGVMRWESVANGDPGPAQGRELEIAELLGFLRAQQVRNFLWLTADVHYCAAHHYQPDRAAFQDFEAFWEFVAGPLNAGSFGPDTLDKTFGPEVVFEKAPPVQNMSPFAGFQFFGEVNIDGQTGELSVVLRDLDGGAVFEQTLQPV
;
A
#
# COMPACT_ATOMS: atom_id res chain seq x y z
N MET A 1 50.35 -4.33 6.81
CA MET A 1 51.43 -3.52 6.21
C MET A 1 51.84 -4.23 4.93
N SER A 2 51.74 -3.72 3.70
CA SER A 2 51.40 -2.40 3.15
C SER A 2 50.70 -2.67 1.80
N GLU A 3 49.55 -2.05 1.52
CA GLU A 3 49.42 -0.95 0.55
C GLU A 3 50.15 -1.16 -0.79
N PHE A 4 49.37 -1.16 -1.88
CA PHE A 4 49.84 -0.80 -3.21
C PHE A 4 49.03 0.41 -3.69
N ASP A 5 49.74 1.53 -3.75
CA ASP A 5 49.31 2.84 -4.22
C ASP A 5 49.42 2.96 -5.75
N LEU A 6 48.59 3.84 -6.29
CA LEU A 6 48.33 4.21 -7.67
C LEU A 6 49.51 4.91 -8.35
N GLY A 7 49.63 4.72 -9.66
CA GLY A 7 50.12 5.80 -10.53
C GLY A 7 50.99 5.37 -11.71
N ARG A 8 50.44 5.46 -12.92
CA ARG A 8 50.82 6.45 -13.95
C ARG A 8 50.33 6.03 -15.34
N ARG A 9 49.42 6.84 -15.88
CA ARG A 9 49.07 6.89 -17.30
C ARG A 9 50.30 7.28 -18.12
N ARG A 10 50.62 6.52 -19.16
CA ARG A 10 51.41 6.99 -20.30
C ARG A 10 50.49 7.07 -21.51
N VAL A 11 50.31 8.29 -22.01
CA VAL A 11 49.73 8.57 -23.33
C VAL A 11 50.85 8.34 -24.34
N LEU A 12 50.62 7.43 -25.29
CA LEU A 12 51.43 7.30 -26.50
C LEU A 12 50.57 7.75 -27.67
N GLN A 13 50.96 8.88 -28.27
CA GLN A 13 50.52 9.27 -29.60
C GLN A 13 51.21 8.36 -30.62
N ALA A 14 50.43 7.72 -31.48
CA ALA A 14 50.91 7.10 -32.71
C ALA A 14 50.05 7.61 -33.87
N VAL A 15 50.70 8.27 -34.82
CA VAL A 15 50.16 8.61 -36.14
C VAL A 15 50.65 7.53 -37.11
N GLY A 16 49.75 6.94 -37.90
CA GLY A 16 50.17 6.31 -39.15
C GLY A 16 49.29 5.17 -39.69
N ALA A 17 48.87 5.37 -40.95
CA ALA A 17 48.47 4.41 -41.97
C ALA A 17 47.03 3.83 -41.93
N GLY A 18 46.26 4.21 -42.95
CA GLY A 18 44.89 3.79 -43.19
C GLY A 18 44.76 2.34 -43.65
N LEU A 19 43.74 1.69 -43.11
CA LEU A 19 43.05 0.53 -43.65
C LEU A 19 41.56 0.88 -43.62
N LEU A 20 40.94 0.97 -44.80
CA LEU A 20 39.49 1.16 -44.95
C LEU A 20 38.79 -0.14 -44.54
N LEU A 21 38.40 -0.24 -43.27
CA LEU A 21 37.45 -1.24 -42.77
C LEU A 21 36.01 -0.70 -42.91
N PRO A 22 35.01 -1.56 -43.19
CA PRO A 22 33.62 -1.12 -43.28
C PRO A 22 33.19 -0.54 -41.93
N GLY A 23 32.59 0.66 -41.99
CA GLY A 23 32.29 1.49 -40.84
C GLY A 23 31.49 0.78 -39.76
N LEU A 24 32.17 0.42 -38.67
CA LEU A 24 31.54 0.32 -37.37
C LEU A 24 31.13 1.75 -37.00
N ALA A 25 29.82 1.98 -36.89
CA ALA A 25 29.33 3.21 -36.27
C ALA A 25 30.05 3.37 -34.93
N PRO A 26 30.54 4.59 -34.60
CA PRO A 26 31.20 4.80 -33.32
C PRO A 26 30.22 4.39 -32.21
N VAL A 27 30.63 3.44 -31.37
CA VAL A 27 29.93 3.16 -30.12
C VAL A 27 30.08 4.42 -29.29
N VAL A 28 29.05 5.27 -29.31
CA VAL A 28 28.94 6.39 -28.39
C VAL A 28 28.71 5.76 -27.02
N ILE A 29 29.80 5.56 -26.28
CA ILE A 29 29.72 5.32 -24.85
C ILE A 29 29.23 6.64 -24.27
N ALA A 30 27.92 6.77 -24.11
CA ALA A 30 27.34 7.91 -23.42
C ALA A 30 28.06 8.07 -22.08
N SER A 31 28.46 9.30 -21.75
CA SER A 31 29.02 9.60 -20.45
C SER A 31 28.03 9.14 -19.39
N ILE A 32 28.51 8.60 -18.26
CA ILE A 32 27.66 8.18 -17.13
C ILE A 32 26.73 9.32 -16.67
N LYS A 33 27.12 10.59 -16.90
CA LYS A 33 26.31 11.78 -16.59
C LYS A 33 25.11 11.98 -17.52
N ASP A 34 25.15 11.44 -18.73
CA ASP A 34 24.15 11.69 -19.77
C ASP A 34 22.99 10.67 -19.72
N ARG A 35 23.15 9.57 -18.97
CA ARG A 35 22.12 8.54 -18.79
C ARG A 35 21.00 9.04 -17.85
N PRO A 36 19.71 8.77 -18.17
CA PRO A 36 18.65 8.83 -17.18
C PRO A 36 18.96 7.95 -15.97
N LYS A 37 18.38 8.31 -14.82
CA LYS A 37 18.51 7.52 -13.58
C LYS A 37 17.15 7.03 -13.11
N ILE A 38 17.11 5.76 -12.70
CA ILE A 38 16.00 5.22 -11.89
C ILE A 38 16.25 5.68 -10.45
N THR A 39 15.38 6.56 -9.95
CA THR A 39 15.60 7.25 -8.66
C THR A 39 14.93 6.53 -7.49
N ASP A 40 13.74 5.98 -7.74
CA ASP A 40 12.85 5.46 -6.69
C ASP A 40 12.65 3.94 -6.77
N GLY A 41 13.53 3.24 -7.49
CA GLY A 41 13.44 1.80 -7.71
C GLY A 41 12.33 1.40 -8.69
N VAL A 42 11.85 0.18 -8.55
CA VAL A 42 10.75 -0.40 -9.35
C VAL A 42 9.69 -0.98 -8.44
N GLN A 43 8.46 -0.98 -8.91
CA GLN A 43 7.34 -1.63 -8.25
C GLN A 43 6.57 -2.46 -9.26
N SER A 44 5.96 -3.55 -8.80
CA SER A 44 4.92 -4.26 -9.56
C SER A 44 3.61 -4.25 -8.79
N GLY A 45 2.48 -4.40 -9.46
CA GLY A 45 1.18 -4.40 -8.79
C GLY A 45 0.02 -4.80 -9.70
N ASP A 46 -1.16 -4.94 -9.10
CA ASP A 46 -2.41 -5.26 -9.81
C ASP A 46 -2.27 -6.47 -10.78
N VAL A 47 -1.59 -7.52 -10.28
CA VAL A 47 -1.39 -8.78 -11.01
C VAL A 47 -2.76 -9.48 -11.13
N LEU A 48 -3.26 -9.61 -12.36
CA LEU A 48 -4.59 -10.12 -12.63
C LEU A 48 -4.58 -10.89 -13.95
N GLY A 49 -4.96 -12.16 -13.90
CA GLY A 49 -4.94 -13.05 -15.07
C GLY A 49 -3.54 -13.09 -15.70
N ASP A 50 -3.45 -12.69 -16.96
CA ASP A 50 -2.21 -12.67 -17.74
C ASP A 50 -1.51 -11.29 -17.75
N ARG A 51 -1.88 -10.39 -16.84
CA ARG A 51 -1.41 -8.99 -16.82
C ARG A 51 -0.85 -8.56 -15.47
N ALA A 52 0.08 -7.62 -15.49
CA ALA A 52 0.64 -6.97 -14.30
C ALA A 52 1.07 -5.54 -14.64
N ILE A 53 1.00 -4.64 -13.67
CA ILE A 53 1.55 -3.28 -13.80
C ILE A 53 3.00 -3.29 -13.33
N ILE A 54 3.86 -2.62 -14.08
CA ILE A 54 5.22 -2.28 -13.68
C ILE A 54 5.33 -0.75 -13.62
N TRP A 55 5.88 -0.25 -12.52
CA TRP A 55 6.06 1.18 -12.24
C TRP A 55 7.53 1.49 -11.98
N SER A 56 7.99 2.66 -12.40
CA SER A 56 9.26 3.26 -11.98
C SER A 56 9.24 4.77 -12.23
N ARG A 57 10.29 5.48 -11.77
CA ARG A 57 10.42 6.93 -11.92
C ARG A 57 11.82 7.34 -12.39
N SER A 58 11.84 8.22 -13.39
CA SER A 58 13.04 8.78 -14.00
C SER A 58 13.44 10.10 -13.35
N ASP A 59 14.71 10.50 -13.47
CA ASP A 59 15.18 11.84 -13.08
C ASP A 59 14.91 12.93 -14.13
N ARG A 60 14.45 12.54 -15.33
CA ARG A 60 14.27 13.42 -16.50
C ARG A 60 13.25 12.87 -17.50
N PRO A 61 12.84 13.64 -18.54
CA PRO A 61 11.94 13.15 -19.56
C PRO A 61 12.47 11.91 -20.27
N ALA A 62 11.73 10.80 -20.19
CA ALA A 62 12.16 9.50 -20.69
C ALA A 62 10.97 8.58 -20.98
N ARG A 63 11.23 7.42 -21.58
CA ARG A 63 10.26 6.32 -21.70
C ARG A 63 10.72 5.15 -20.86
N LEU A 64 9.80 4.56 -20.10
CA LEU A 64 10.04 3.33 -19.38
C LEU A 64 10.07 2.19 -20.38
N VAL A 65 11.18 1.46 -20.42
CA VAL A 65 11.33 0.22 -21.16
C VAL A 65 11.34 -0.92 -20.17
N VAL A 66 10.40 -1.85 -20.32
CA VAL A 66 10.29 -3.04 -19.49
C VAL A 66 10.49 -4.27 -20.36
N GLU A 67 11.37 -5.16 -19.92
CA GLU A 67 11.55 -6.47 -20.51
C GLU A 67 11.28 -7.53 -19.46
N TRP A 68 10.53 -8.57 -19.82
CA TRP A 68 10.26 -9.70 -18.92
C TRP A 68 10.46 -11.05 -19.58
N ASP A 69 10.85 -12.05 -18.79
CA ASP A 69 10.95 -13.46 -19.16
C ASP A 69 10.61 -14.34 -17.94
N THR A 70 10.27 -15.60 -18.19
CA THR A 70 10.13 -16.65 -17.17
C THR A 70 11.47 -17.17 -16.63
N ARG A 71 12.58 -16.73 -17.24
CA ARG A 71 13.95 -17.10 -16.85
C ARG A 71 14.77 -15.83 -16.58
N SER A 72 15.48 -15.82 -15.45
CA SER A 72 16.27 -14.66 -14.97
C SER A 72 17.42 -14.24 -15.91
N LEU A 73 17.82 -15.08 -16.86
CA LEU A 73 18.83 -14.74 -17.87
C LEU A 73 18.26 -13.99 -19.09
N PHE A 74 16.95 -13.79 -19.17
CA PHE A 74 16.27 -13.12 -20.29
C PHE A 74 16.67 -13.63 -21.69
N PRO A 75 16.64 -14.95 -21.96
CA PRO A 75 16.96 -15.49 -23.28
C PRO A 75 15.92 -15.13 -24.36
N ASN A 76 14.65 -14.91 -24.00
CA ASN A 76 13.58 -14.54 -24.91
C ASN A 76 12.69 -13.44 -24.30
N PRO A 77 13.25 -12.25 -24.02
CA PRO A 77 12.53 -11.21 -23.30
C PRO A 77 11.40 -10.64 -24.15
N ARG A 78 10.25 -10.41 -23.52
CA ARG A 78 9.15 -9.64 -24.12
C ARG A 78 9.27 -8.19 -23.68
N ARG A 79 9.26 -7.28 -24.65
CA ARG A 79 9.54 -5.86 -24.45
C ARG A 79 8.28 -5.01 -24.54
N PHE A 80 8.13 -4.10 -23.59
CA PHE A 80 7.05 -3.12 -23.50
C PHE A 80 7.64 -1.73 -23.26
N VAL A 81 6.97 -0.68 -23.73
CA VAL A 81 7.42 0.71 -23.60
C VAL A 81 6.26 1.60 -23.17
N SER A 82 6.50 2.49 -22.21
CA SER A 82 5.50 3.48 -21.79
C SER A 82 5.34 4.63 -22.80
N ALA A 83 4.31 5.44 -22.58
CA ALA A 83 4.31 6.80 -23.10
C ALA A 83 5.50 7.61 -22.55
N LEU A 84 5.83 8.72 -23.21
CA LEU A 84 6.82 9.67 -22.70
C LEU A 84 6.35 10.25 -21.36
N VAL A 85 7.22 10.22 -20.35
CA VAL A 85 6.96 10.85 -19.05
C VAL A 85 7.78 12.12 -18.91
N ASP A 86 7.25 13.07 -18.16
CA ASP A 86 7.85 14.38 -17.91
C ASP A 86 7.41 14.95 -16.56
N ALA A 87 7.81 16.19 -16.27
CA ALA A 87 7.55 16.87 -15.00
C ALA A 87 6.05 16.94 -14.61
N ARG A 88 5.12 16.86 -15.59
CA ARG A 88 3.67 16.90 -15.31
C ARG A 88 3.21 15.68 -14.52
N THR A 89 3.91 14.55 -14.64
CA THR A 89 3.66 13.29 -13.94
C THR A 89 4.73 12.98 -12.88
N ASP A 90 5.57 13.97 -12.57
CA ASP A 90 6.79 13.78 -11.78
C ASP A 90 7.67 12.65 -12.32
N PHE A 91 7.72 12.52 -13.64
CA PHE A 91 8.51 11.49 -14.33
C PHE A 91 8.18 10.04 -13.91
N THR A 92 7.02 9.83 -13.28
CA THR A 92 6.50 8.50 -12.96
C THR A 92 5.98 7.83 -14.22
N ALA A 93 6.35 6.58 -14.42
CA ALA A 93 5.97 5.80 -15.57
C ALA A 93 5.34 4.48 -15.14
N ARG A 94 4.32 4.06 -15.89
CA ARG A 94 3.69 2.74 -15.76
C ARG A 94 3.55 2.07 -17.09
N VAL A 95 3.69 0.75 -17.08
CA VAL A 95 3.44 -0.14 -18.22
C VAL A 95 2.60 -1.31 -17.72
N GLU A 96 1.57 -1.67 -18.50
CA GLU A 96 0.86 -2.92 -18.32
C GLU A 96 1.51 -4.01 -19.17
N LEU A 97 2.03 -5.04 -18.50
CA LEU A 97 2.47 -6.27 -19.14
C LEU A 97 1.25 -7.08 -19.54
N GLY A 98 1.35 -7.83 -20.64
CA GLY A 98 0.33 -8.78 -21.07
C GLY A 98 0.92 -10.11 -21.53
N GLY A 99 0.07 -11.14 -21.62
CA GLY A 99 0.44 -12.49 -22.03
C GLY A 99 1.30 -13.24 -21.00
N LEU A 100 1.26 -12.87 -19.72
CA LEU A 100 1.94 -13.60 -18.67
C LEU A 100 1.39 -15.05 -18.62
N PRO A 101 2.25 -16.10 -18.64
CA PRO A 101 1.79 -17.46 -18.43
C PRO A 101 1.22 -17.59 -17.01
N ALA A 102 0.23 -18.46 -16.81
CA ALA A 102 -0.36 -18.69 -15.50
C ALA A 102 0.64 -19.37 -14.54
N ASP A 103 0.62 -18.96 -13.28
CA ASP A 103 1.40 -19.54 -12.18
C ASP A 103 2.91 -19.73 -12.45
N GLN A 104 3.57 -18.69 -12.93
CA GLN A 104 5.00 -18.70 -13.24
C GLN A 104 5.73 -17.59 -12.51
N ALA A 105 7.00 -17.86 -12.19
CA ALA A 105 7.93 -16.81 -11.84
C ALA A 105 8.19 -15.94 -13.09
N ILE A 106 8.04 -14.63 -12.93
CA ILE A 106 8.26 -13.62 -13.97
C ILE A 106 9.39 -12.71 -13.48
N PHE A 107 10.50 -12.74 -14.19
CA PHE A 107 11.62 -11.84 -13.98
C PHE A 107 11.47 -10.66 -14.93
N TYR A 108 11.59 -9.44 -14.41
CA TYR A 108 11.54 -8.24 -15.23
C TYR A 108 12.76 -7.36 -14.98
N ARG A 109 13.16 -6.63 -16.02
CA ARG A 109 14.16 -5.56 -15.95
C ARG A 109 13.59 -4.29 -16.54
N VAL A 110 14.00 -3.17 -15.95
CA VAL A 110 13.48 -1.84 -16.24
C VAL A 110 14.63 -0.91 -16.59
N GLN A 111 14.47 -0.15 -17.66
CA GLN A 111 15.37 0.94 -18.02
C GLN A 111 14.56 2.17 -18.43
N PHE A 112 15.14 3.36 -18.29
CA PHE A 112 14.61 4.57 -18.92
C PHE A 112 15.43 4.92 -20.16
N GLU A 113 14.75 5.10 -21.28
CA GLU A 113 15.30 5.62 -22.53
C GLU A 113 15.06 7.13 -22.60
N ASP A 114 16.14 7.91 -22.64
CA ASP A 114 16.08 9.37 -22.68
C ASP A 114 15.31 9.87 -23.92
N ALA A 115 14.44 10.85 -23.71
CA ALA A 115 13.53 11.31 -24.76
C ALA A 115 14.22 11.97 -25.97
N GLN A 116 15.43 12.51 -25.77
CA GLN A 116 16.14 13.28 -26.80
C GLN A 116 17.30 12.48 -27.41
N SER A 117 18.10 11.84 -26.56
CA SER A 117 19.33 11.15 -26.96
C SER A 117 19.15 9.66 -27.24
N GLY A 118 18.06 9.04 -26.75
CA GLY A 118 17.85 7.59 -26.82
C GLY A 118 18.79 6.78 -25.92
N VAL A 119 19.62 7.45 -25.10
CA VAL A 119 20.52 6.79 -24.15
C VAL A 119 19.72 6.15 -23.02
N THR A 120 20.11 4.94 -22.61
CA THR A 120 19.41 4.19 -21.57
C THR A 120 20.09 4.27 -20.19
N SER A 121 19.27 4.24 -19.15
CA SER A 121 19.72 4.08 -17.76
C SER A 121 20.38 2.71 -17.52
N GLU A 122 21.06 2.56 -16.39
CA GLU A 122 21.33 1.24 -15.83
C GLU A 122 20.00 0.50 -15.57
N PRO A 123 19.97 -0.83 -15.76
CA PRO A 123 18.77 -1.60 -15.51
C PRO A 123 18.52 -1.78 -14.01
N TRP A 124 17.25 -1.76 -13.63
CA TRP A 124 16.78 -2.23 -12.33
C TRP A 124 15.99 -3.51 -12.51
N PHE A 125 16.17 -4.50 -11.62
CA PHE A 125 15.54 -5.81 -11.72
C PHE A 125 14.43 -5.97 -10.70
N GLY A 126 13.43 -6.75 -11.07
CA GLY A 126 12.41 -7.20 -10.15
C GLY A 126 11.84 -8.56 -10.54
N HIS A 127 10.94 -9.04 -9.69
CA HIS A 127 10.35 -10.36 -9.77
C HIS A 127 8.88 -10.29 -9.32
N LEU A 128 8.04 -11.10 -9.94
CA LEU A 128 6.68 -11.37 -9.49
C LEU A 128 6.28 -12.81 -9.85
N ARG A 129 5.22 -13.32 -9.21
CA ARG A 129 4.53 -14.54 -9.66
C ARG A 129 3.21 -14.17 -10.32
N SER A 130 2.96 -14.69 -11.52
CA SER A 130 1.70 -14.50 -12.20
C SER A 130 0.56 -15.29 -11.54
N VAL A 131 -0.68 -14.84 -11.76
CA VAL A 131 -1.87 -15.42 -11.13
C VAL A 131 -2.03 -16.90 -11.46
N PRO A 132 -2.36 -17.77 -10.49
CA PRO A 132 -2.67 -19.16 -10.76
C PRO A 132 -4.05 -19.35 -11.41
N GLN A 133 -4.17 -20.35 -12.28
CA GLN A 133 -5.47 -20.77 -12.85
C GLN A 133 -6.05 -22.03 -12.18
N THR A 134 -5.24 -22.71 -11.37
CA THR A 134 -5.61 -23.92 -10.63
C THR A 134 -5.36 -23.70 -9.14
N ARG A 135 -5.83 -24.61 -8.30
CA ARG A 135 -5.56 -24.54 -6.86
C ARG A 135 -4.06 -24.72 -6.62
N ARG A 136 -3.49 -23.85 -5.79
CA ARG A 136 -2.14 -23.94 -5.24
C ARG A 136 -2.10 -23.21 -3.90
N ASP A 137 -1.04 -23.41 -3.13
CA ASP A 137 -0.82 -22.63 -1.91
C ASP A 137 -0.71 -21.15 -2.27
N ILE A 138 -1.38 -20.27 -1.53
CA ILE A 138 -1.31 -18.82 -1.68
C ILE A 138 -0.77 -18.24 -0.38
N ARG A 139 0.20 -17.32 -0.47
CA ARG A 139 0.66 -16.53 0.67
C ARG A 139 0.63 -15.07 0.31
N PHE A 140 0.03 -14.24 1.14
CA PHE A 140 0.14 -12.79 0.99
C PHE A 140 0.25 -12.11 2.35
N VAL A 141 0.72 -10.86 2.34
CA VAL A 141 0.85 -10.05 3.56
C VAL A 141 0.00 -8.78 3.45
N TRP A 142 -0.39 -8.18 4.57
CA TRP A 142 -1.11 -6.91 4.58
C TRP A 142 -0.73 -6.05 5.79
N SER A 143 -0.84 -4.72 5.64
CA SER A 143 -0.64 -3.73 6.71
C SER A 143 -0.95 -2.30 6.21
N GLY A 144 -0.91 -1.30 7.10
CA GLY A 144 -0.90 0.14 6.78
C GLY A 144 0.19 0.93 7.51
N ASP A 145 0.14 2.27 7.42
CA ASP A 145 0.81 3.17 8.38
C ASP A 145 2.36 3.19 8.29
N THR A 146 2.86 3.64 7.13
CA THR A 146 4.28 3.50 6.78
C THR A 146 5.23 4.40 7.58
N ALA A 147 5.01 5.71 7.63
CA ALA A 147 6.03 6.63 8.14
C ALA A 147 5.43 7.96 8.62
N GLY A 148 5.01 7.97 9.89
CA GLY A 148 4.25 9.04 10.53
C GLY A 148 4.67 9.31 11.97
N GLN A 149 4.01 10.31 12.57
CA GLN A 149 4.13 10.70 13.99
C GLN A 149 5.57 10.91 14.50
N GLY A 150 6.46 11.34 13.59
CA GLY A 150 7.86 11.65 13.86
C GLY A 150 8.83 10.51 13.58
N PHE A 151 8.34 9.30 13.31
CA PHE A 151 9.16 8.11 13.02
C PHE A 151 9.23 7.86 11.50
N GLY A 152 10.31 8.33 10.89
CA GLY A 152 10.65 8.09 9.49
C GLY A 152 11.78 7.07 9.34
N ILE A 153 12.61 7.24 8.30
CA ILE A 153 13.70 6.31 7.98
C ILE A 153 14.85 6.48 8.96
N ASN A 154 15.12 5.45 9.76
CA ASN A 154 16.25 5.45 10.69
C ASN A 154 17.42 4.59 10.19
N PRO A 155 18.51 5.20 9.67
CA PRO A 155 19.65 4.45 9.14
C PRO A 155 20.44 3.72 10.24
N ASP A 156 20.37 4.16 11.51
CA ASP A 156 21.10 3.55 12.62
C ASP A 156 20.63 2.10 12.88
N ILE A 157 19.42 1.75 12.43
CA ILE A 157 18.86 0.40 12.51
C ILE A 157 18.64 -0.26 11.15
N GLY A 158 19.19 0.32 10.07
CA GLY A 158 19.05 -0.21 8.72
C GLY A 158 17.74 0.17 8.02
N GLY A 159 17.07 1.24 8.43
CA GLY A 159 15.87 1.77 7.79
C GLY A 159 14.56 1.17 8.29
N MET A 160 13.54 1.13 7.44
CA MET A 160 12.21 0.58 7.73
C MET A 160 12.21 -0.95 7.60
N ARG A 161 12.80 -1.62 8.60
CA ARG A 161 13.14 -3.06 8.61
C ARG A 161 11.95 -4.00 8.41
N ILE A 162 10.74 -3.58 8.76
CA ILE A 162 9.53 -4.41 8.64
C ILE A 162 9.28 -4.86 7.19
N TYR A 163 9.63 -4.03 6.21
CA TYR A 163 9.50 -4.39 4.80
C TYR A 163 10.43 -5.54 4.40
N GLU A 164 11.60 -5.63 5.02
CA GLU A 164 12.49 -6.79 4.83
C GLU A 164 11.91 -8.03 5.52
N ALA A 165 11.35 -7.90 6.72
CA ALA A 165 10.66 -8.99 7.40
C ALA A 165 9.51 -9.55 6.55
N MET A 166 8.68 -8.67 5.97
CA MET A 166 7.63 -9.04 5.01
C MET A 166 8.19 -9.69 3.73
N ARG A 167 9.24 -9.12 3.12
CA ARG A 167 9.88 -9.66 1.91
C ARG A 167 10.34 -11.10 2.10
N LEU A 168 10.97 -11.38 3.25
CA LEU A 168 11.50 -12.70 3.59
C LEU A 168 10.40 -13.76 3.86
N ARG A 169 9.13 -13.35 3.93
CA ARG A 169 7.99 -14.30 3.93
C ARG A 169 7.71 -14.87 2.55
N LEU A 170 8.30 -14.31 1.49
CA LEU A 170 8.08 -14.68 0.10
C LEU A 170 6.59 -14.64 -0.30
N PRO A 171 5.86 -13.54 -0.02
CA PRO A 171 4.45 -13.42 -0.37
C PRO A 171 4.26 -13.28 -1.89
N ASP A 172 3.12 -13.76 -2.38
CA ASP A 172 2.62 -13.57 -3.74
C ASP A 172 2.31 -12.11 -4.03
N PHE A 173 1.85 -11.36 -3.02
CA PHE A 173 1.59 -9.92 -3.09
C PHE A 173 1.43 -9.33 -1.67
N PHE A 174 1.37 -8.01 -1.60
CA PHE A 174 1.12 -7.23 -0.39
C PHE A 174 -0.08 -6.30 -0.58
N ILE A 175 -0.98 -6.27 0.41
CA ILE A 175 -2.09 -5.32 0.48
C ILE A 175 -1.67 -4.16 1.40
N HIS A 176 -1.58 -2.95 0.86
CA HIS A 176 -1.27 -1.75 1.63
C HIS A 176 -2.55 -0.97 1.92
N CYS A 177 -3.09 -1.10 3.13
CA CYS A 177 -4.38 -0.57 3.61
C CYS A 177 -4.49 0.97 3.69
N GLY A 178 -3.62 1.72 3.02
CA GLY A 178 -3.55 3.17 3.17
C GLY A 178 -2.47 3.62 4.15
N ASP A 179 -2.35 4.93 4.34
CA ASP A 179 -1.23 5.56 5.04
C ASP A 179 0.14 5.15 4.49
N SER A 180 0.17 5.02 3.16
CA SER A 180 1.39 4.82 2.37
C SER A 180 2.35 6.01 2.50
N ILE A 181 1.81 7.18 2.88
CA ILE A 181 2.55 8.36 3.32
C ILE A 181 1.82 9.05 4.47
N TYR A 182 2.57 9.81 5.27
CA TYR A 182 2.01 10.86 6.14
C TYR A 182 2.32 12.23 5.55
N ALA A 183 1.40 12.75 4.73
CA ALA A 183 1.57 14.03 4.05
C ALA A 183 1.50 15.23 5.00
N ASP A 184 0.87 15.05 6.15
CA ASP A 184 0.54 16.06 7.14
C ASP A 184 1.37 15.96 8.44
N GLY A 185 2.15 14.87 8.57
CA GLY A 185 3.03 14.60 9.71
C GLY A 185 4.50 14.91 9.40
N PRO A 186 5.06 16.03 9.91
CA PRO A 186 6.48 16.30 9.78
C PRO A 186 7.33 15.25 10.47
N VAL A 187 8.51 14.97 9.92
CA VAL A 187 9.50 14.05 10.50
C VAL A 187 10.71 14.87 10.95
N PRO A 188 10.90 15.09 12.27
CA PRO A 188 12.05 15.82 12.78
C PRO A 188 13.34 15.02 12.57
N ALA A 189 14.49 15.69 12.49
CA ALA A 189 15.78 15.01 12.31
C ALA A 189 16.10 14.01 13.43
N GLN A 190 15.62 14.27 14.64
CA GLN A 190 15.75 13.36 15.77
C GLN A 190 14.62 13.54 16.77
N LEU A 191 14.34 12.47 17.53
CA LEU A 191 13.42 12.47 18.66
C LEU A 191 13.90 11.53 19.76
N THR A 192 13.59 11.87 21.01
CA THR A 192 13.86 11.00 22.17
C THR A 192 12.68 10.05 22.34
N THR A 193 12.95 8.75 22.30
CA THR A 193 11.96 7.68 22.46
C THR A 193 11.62 7.44 23.92
N GLU A 194 10.57 6.66 24.17
CA GLU A 194 10.13 6.23 25.51
C GLU A 194 11.23 5.53 26.33
N SER A 195 12.21 4.89 25.67
CA SER A 195 13.35 4.23 26.31
C SER A 195 14.52 5.18 26.62
N GLY A 196 14.41 6.47 26.28
CA GLY A 196 15.51 7.44 26.35
C GLY A 196 16.50 7.35 25.20
N HIS A 197 16.37 6.38 24.30
CA HIS A 197 17.17 6.32 23.08
C HIS A 197 16.77 7.40 22.07
N VAL A 198 17.74 7.83 21.27
CA VAL A 198 17.51 8.80 20.19
C VAL A 198 17.18 8.05 18.90
N TRP A 199 16.01 8.34 18.33
CA TRP A 199 15.66 7.98 16.97
C TRP A 199 16.19 9.06 16.01
N ARG A 200 16.93 8.67 14.97
CA ARG A 200 17.51 9.61 13.98
C ARG A 200 16.88 9.37 12.63
N ASN A 201 16.22 10.39 12.09
CA ASN A 201 15.59 10.29 10.78
C ASN A 201 16.51 10.82 9.69
N ILE A 202 16.47 10.17 8.53
CA ILE A 202 16.73 10.88 7.27
C ILE A 202 15.67 11.98 7.14
N THR A 203 16.06 13.17 6.71
CA THR A 203 15.15 14.29 6.49
C THR A 203 15.04 14.66 5.01
N SER A 204 13.93 15.29 4.64
CA SER A 204 13.70 15.88 3.33
C SER A 204 12.85 17.14 3.49
N GLU A 205 12.87 18.04 2.50
CA GLU A 205 12.02 19.24 2.54
C GLU A 205 10.54 18.88 2.63
N ALA A 206 10.10 17.84 1.91
CA ALA A 206 8.73 17.37 1.92
C ALA A 206 8.25 16.84 3.28
N LYS A 207 9.18 16.44 4.16
CA LYS A 207 8.90 16.00 5.52
C LYS A 207 9.13 17.07 6.59
N SER A 208 9.44 18.31 6.19
CA SER A 208 9.68 19.41 7.14
C SER A 208 8.39 20.07 7.64
N LYS A 209 7.26 19.89 6.93
CA LYS A 209 5.95 20.49 7.22
C LYS A 209 4.84 19.69 6.54
N ALA A 210 3.60 19.99 6.88
CA ALA A 210 2.43 19.46 6.18
C ALA A 210 2.42 19.85 4.69
N ALA A 211 2.00 18.92 3.84
CA ALA A 211 1.96 19.09 2.40
C ALA A 211 0.76 19.93 1.97
N GLU A 212 1.03 20.95 1.17
CA GLU A 212 -0.01 21.80 0.57
C GLU A 212 0.06 21.81 -0.94
N THR A 213 1.26 21.65 -1.51
CA THR A 213 1.49 21.66 -2.96
C THR A 213 1.57 20.23 -3.49
N LEU A 214 1.28 20.06 -4.78
CA LEU A 214 1.41 18.74 -5.44
C LEU A 214 2.83 18.19 -5.31
N ASP A 215 3.86 19.04 -5.43
CA ASP A 215 5.26 18.61 -5.26
C ASP A 215 5.59 18.17 -3.82
N ALA A 216 4.98 18.80 -2.80
CA ALA A 216 5.12 18.37 -1.42
C ALA A 216 4.47 16.98 -1.19
N TYR A 217 3.29 16.74 -1.76
CA TYR A 217 2.66 15.41 -1.75
C TYR A 217 3.54 14.37 -2.45
N ARG A 218 4.03 14.66 -3.66
CA ARG A 218 4.98 13.79 -4.39
C ARG A 218 6.27 13.55 -3.60
N GLY A 219 6.77 14.57 -2.91
CA GLY A 219 7.95 14.49 -2.06
C GLY A 219 7.80 13.54 -0.88
N ASN A 220 6.59 13.38 -0.35
CA ASN A 220 6.30 12.40 0.70
C ASN A 220 6.42 10.95 0.21
N TYR A 221 5.98 10.66 -1.02
CA TYR A 221 6.19 9.34 -1.62
C TYR A 221 7.68 9.08 -1.93
N ARG A 222 8.37 10.06 -2.52
CA ARG A 222 9.82 9.99 -2.77
C ARG A 222 10.61 9.72 -1.50
N TYR A 223 10.21 10.34 -0.38
CA TYR A 223 10.85 10.11 0.92
C TYR A 223 10.85 8.64 1.31
N ASN A 224 9.68 7.97 1.26
CA ASN A 224 9.59 6.55 1.61
C ASN A 224 10.44 5.67 0.66
N LEU A 225 10.51 6.03 -0.63
CA LEU A 225 11.31 5.33 -1.63
C LEU A 225 12.83 5.58 -1.51
N MET A 226 13.28 6.45 -0.59
CA MET A 226 14.70 6.53 -0.22
C MET A 226 15.16 5.28 0.56
N ASP A 227 14.25 4.63 1.27
CA ASP A 227 14.54 3.45 2.09
C ASP A 227 14.92 2.24 1.21
N GLU A 228 15.98 1.53 1.62
CA GLU A 228 16.45 0.35 0.88
C GLU A 228 15.55 -0.88 1.09
N ASN A 229 14.93 -1.05 2.26
CA ASN A 229 14.03 -2.16 2.52
C ASN A 229 12.77 -2.02 1.69
N ILE A 230 12.19 -0.81 1.60
CA ILE A 230 11.05 -0.54 0.72
C ILE A 230 11.40 -0.83 -0.74
N ARG A 231 12.52 -0.32 -1.24
CA ARG A 231 12.89 -0.54 -2.65
C ARG A 231 13.16 -2.02 -2.97
N ARG A 232 13.74 -2.79 -2.04
CA ARG A 232 13.91 -4.25 -2.20
C ARG A 232 12.57 -4.97 -2.17
N PHE A 233 11.71 -4.66 -1.21
CA PHE A 233 10.38 -5.23 -1.09
C PHE A 233 9.54 -4.99 -2.34
N ASN A 234 9.47 -3.73 -2.80
CA ASN A 234 8.71 -3.34 -3.98
C ASN A 234 9.21 -4.00 -5.27
N ALA A 235 10.50 -4.31 -5.36
CA ALA A 235 11.08 -4.99 -6.51
C ALA A 235 10.71 -6.47 -6.60
N GLU A 236 10.30 -7.10 -5.50
CA GLU A 236 10.07 -8.55 -5.42
C GLU A 236 8.63 -8.94 -5.06
N VAL A 237 7.87 -8.04 -4.43
CA VAL A 237 6.53 -8.28 -3.94
C VAL A 237 5.54 -7.36 -4.66
N PRO A 238 4.61 -7.91 -5.46
CA PRO A 238 3.54 -7.15 -6.07
C PRO A 238 2.68 -6.42 -5.05
N GLN A 239 2.31 -5.19 -5.36
CA GLN A 239 1.60 -4.28 -4.46
C GLN A 239 0.13 -4.16 -4.86
N VAL A 240 -0.76 -4.15 -3.85
CA VAL A 240 -2.19 -3.86 -3.98
C VAL A 240 -2.51 -2.71 -3.02
N TRP A 241 -2.58 -1.50 -3.57
CA TRP A 241 -2.79 -0.30 -2.73
C TRP A 241 -4.27 0.07 -2.61
N LEU A 242 -4.62 0.47 -1.39
CA LEU A 242 -5.73 1.36 -1.05
C LEU A 242 -5.15 2.71 -0.61
N TRP A 243 -6.01 3.64 -0.23
CA TRP A 243 -5.59 4.88 0.43
C TRP A 243 -6.46 5.11 1.65
N ASP A 244 -5.96 5.92 2.56
CA ASP A 244 -6.63 6.35 3.77
C ASP A 244 -6.54 7.88 3.88
N ASP A 245 -6.56 8.42 5.09
CA ASP A 245 -6.58 9.86 5.34
C ASP A 245 -5.22 10.53 5.14
N HIS A 246 -4.13 9.91 5.59
CA HIS A 246 -2.82 10.59 5.62
C HIS A 246 -2.17 10.76 4.24
N GLU A 247 -2.72 10.15 3.19
CA GLU A 247 -2.48 10.54 1.80
C GLU A 247 -2.87 12.00 1.50
N VAL A 248 -3.74 12.59 2.32
CA VAL A 248 -4.21 13.97 2.22
C VAL A 248 -3.91 14.72 3.52
N VAL A 249 -4.65 14.44 4.60
CA VAL A 249 -4.59 15.05 5.95
C VAL A 249 -5.35 14.14 6.92
N ASN A 250 -4.85 13.95 8.14
CA ASN A 250 -5.52 13.21 9.22
C ASN A 250 -7.03 13.51 9.30
N ASN A 251 -7.82 12.45 9.41
CA ASN A 251 -9.27 12.38 9.49
C ASN A 251 -10.05 13.16 8.42
N TRP A 252 -9.49 13.32 7.22
CA TRP A 252 -10.17 14.18 6.25
C TRP A 252 -11.52 13.61 5.78
N SER A 253 -12.48 14.53 5.63
CA SER A 253 -13.80 14.33 5.07
C SER A 253 -14.23 15.64 4.35
N PRO A 254 -15.33 15.65 3.57
CA PRO A 254 -15.80 16.87 2.91
C PRO A 254 -16.08 18.07 3.84
N GLY A 255 -16.20 17.86 5.16
CA GLY A 255 -16.44 18.91 6.16
C GLY A 255 -15.21 19.30 6.99
N THR A 256 -14.03 18.76 6.69
CA THR A 256 -12.83 18.97 7.51
C THR A 256 -12.40 20.42 7.57
N ARG A 257 -12.09 20.90 8.78
CA ARG A 257 -11.54 22.23 9.04
C ARG A 257 -10.05 22.13 9.30
N LEU A 258 -9.26 22.71 8.40
CA LEU A 258 -7.80 22.63 8.47
C LEU A 258 -7.22 23.57 9.53
N ASP A 259 -6.40 23.00 10.41
CA ASP A 259 -5.73 23.74 11.50
C ASP A 259 -4.67 24.73 10.99
N ALA A 260 -4.03 25.45 11.91
CA ALA A 260 -3.08 26.53 11.62
C ALA A 260 -1.84 26.11 10.81
N ARG A 261 -1.53 24.81 10.67
CA ARG A 261 -0.41 24.32 9.86
C ARG A 261 -0.60 24.58 8.37
N TYR A 262 -1.85 24.73 7.93
CA TYR A 262 -2.22 24.91 6.52
C TYR A 262 -2.52 26.37 6.19
N THR A 263 -1.94 26.87 5.11
CA THR A 263 -2.29 28.15 4.50
C THR A 263 -3.46 28.01 3.53
N ASP A 264 -3.49 26.94 2.73
CA ASP A 264 -4.64 26.54 1.93
C ASP A 264 -5.69 25.90 2.86
N LYS A 265 -6.83 26.58 3.03
CA LYS A 265 -7.92 26.12 3.91
C LYS A 265 -8.99 25.31 3.19
N ASP A 266 -8.82 25.05 1.89
CA ASP A 266 -9.74 24.22 1.11
C ASP A 266 -9.31 22.75 1.12
N ILE A 267 -10.02 21.91 1.88
CA ILE A 267 -9.77 20.47 1.91
C ILE A 267 -9.90 19.82 0.53
N HIS A 268 -10.76 20.33 -0.36
CA HIS A 268 -10.91 19.77 -1.69
C HIS A 268 -9.70 20.05 -2.59
N SER A 269 -9.02 21.18 -2.35
CA SER A 269 -7.75 21.53 -2.98
C SER A 269 -6.65 20.55 -2.58
N LEU A 270 -6.53 20.26 -1.28
CA LEU A 270 -5.58 19.28 -0.74
C LEU A 270 -5.89 17.87 -1.24
N LYS A 271 -7.14 17.40 -1.13
CA LYS A 271 -7.59 16.10 -1.65
C LYS A 271 -7.23 15.91 -3.12
N ARG A 272 -7.45 16.92 -3.96
CA ARG A 272 -7.14 16.84 -5.40
C ARG A 272 -5.64 16.62 -5.65
N ARG A 273 -4.77 17.31 -4.90
CA ARG A 273 -3.31 17.19 -5.02
C ARG A 273 -2.81 15.87 -4.43
N GLY A 274 -3.28 15.48 -3.24
CA GLY A 274 -2.96 14.21 -2.60
C GLY A 274 -3.37 13.01 -3.46
N ARG A 275 -4.61 13.00 -3.96
CA ARG A 275 -5.09 11.95 -4.89
C ARG A 275 -4.29 11.89 -6.18
N GLN A 276 -3.91 13.04 -6.74
CA GLN A 276 -3.07 13.05 -7.94
C GLN A 276 -1.71 12.41 -7.67
N ALA A 277 -1.04 12.77 -6.57
CA ALA A 277 0.23 12.17 -6.19
C ALA A 277 0.08 10.66 -5.92
N TRP A 278 -0.96 10.24 -5.19
CA TRP A 278 -1.23 8.82 -4.94
C TRP A 278 -1.39 8.04 -6.25
N LEU A 279 -2.19 8.54 -7.20
CA LEU A 279 -2.39 7.90 -8.51
C LEU A 279 -1.12 7.84 -9.38
N GLU A 280 -0.17 8.74 -9.15
CA GLU A 280 1.13 8.76 -9.83
C GLU A 280 2.10 7.74 -9.26
N TYR A 281 2.05 7.47 -7.95
CA TYR A 281 2.99 6.59 -7.24
C TYR A 281 2.48 5.17 -6.98
N ALA A 282 1.16 4.96 -6.96
CA ALA A 282 0.57 3.64 -6.79
C ALA A 282 0.81 2.78 -8.05
N PRO A 283 1.39 1.57 -7.92
CA PRO A 283 1.63 0.65 -9.04
C PRO A 283 0.35 -0.10 -9.45
N MET A 284 -0.76 0.62 -9.59
CA MET A 284 -2.07 0.06 -9.90
C MET A 284 -2.52 0.35 -11.33
N ARG A 285 -3.46 -0.46 -11.80
CA ARG A 285 -4.13 -0.28 -13.08
C ARG A 285 -5.19 0.80 -12.95
N TRP A 286 -5.10 1.80 -13.82
CA TRP A 286 -6.15 2.81 -13.93
C TRP A 286 -7.44 2.17 -14.47
N GLN A 287 -8.48 2.23 -13.67
CA GLN A 287 -9.80 1.70 -13.99
C GLN A 287 -10.50 2.62 -15.00
N SER A 288 -11.17 2.08 -16.03
CA SER A 288 -11.86 2.92 -17.02
C SER A 288 -12.96 3.80 -16.41
N ALA A 289 -13.56 3.37 -15.30
CA ALA A 289 -14.51 4.14 -14.51
C ALA A 289 -13.85 5.40 -13.90
N GLU A 290 -14.67 6.43 -13.64
CA GLU A 290 -14.23 7.72 -13.09
C GLU A 290 -13.04 8.37 -13.82
N GLY A 291 -12.92 8.13 -15.13
CA GLY A 291 -11.83 8.68 -15.93
C GLY A 291 -10.44 8.22 -15.50
N GLY A 292 -10.29 6.96 -15.06
CA GLY A 292 -8.99 6.40 -14.68
C GLY A 292 -8.74 6.33 -13.17
N LYS A 293 -9.62 6.90 -12.35
CA LYS A 293 -9.26 7.31 -10.98
C LYS A 293 -9.87 6.44 -9.88
N ARG A 294 -10.79 5.54 -10.21
CA ARG A 294 -11.44 4.66 -9.24
C ARG A 294 -10.39 3.77 -8.54
N ILE A 295 -10.46 3.71 -7.21
CA ILE A 295 -9.55 2.95 -6.36
C ILE A 295 -10.10 1.54 -6.10
N TYR A 296 -11.38 1.45 -5.73
CA TYR A 296 -12.00 0.17 -5.43
C TYR A 296 -12.06 -0.75 -6.66
N ARG A 297 -11.71 -2.03 -6.45
CA ARG A 297 -11.57 -3.05 -7.51
C ARG A 297 -11.50 -4.46 -6.93
N GLN A 298 -11.67 -5.46 -7.79
CA GLN A 298 -11.51 -6.87 -7.43
C GLN A 298 -10.23 -7.42 -8.09
N LEU A 299 -9.47 -8.21 -7.34
CA LEU A 299 -8.35 -8.99 -7.83
C LEU A 299 -8.60 -10.48 -7.57
N SER A 300 -8.65 -11.26 -8.63
CA SER A 300 -8.88 -12.71 -8.56
C SER A 300 -7.57 -13.47 -8.63
N TYR A 301 -7.37 -14.38 -7.67
CA TYR A 301 -6.16 -15.18 -7.53
C TYR A 301 -6.49 -16.68 -7.59
N GLY A 302 -6.76 -17.13 -8.81
CA GLY A 302 -7.21 -18.49 -9.09
C GLY A 302 -8.55 -18.83 -8.44
N PRO A 303 -8.85 -20.12 -8.21
CA PRO A 303 -10.12 -20.55 -7.62
C PRO A 303 -10.20 -20.34 -6.10
N LEU A 304 -9.10 -19.97 -5.43
CA LEU A 304 -9.05 -19.95 -3.97
C LEU A 304 -9.31 -18.57 -3.37
N LEU A 305 -9.00 -17.49 -4.07
CA LEU A 305 -9.02 -16.17 -3.47
C LEU A 305 -9.56 -15.11 -4.44
N ASP A 306 -10.53 -14.34 -3.96
CA ASP A 306 -10.85 -13.02 -4.48
C ASP A 306 -10.56 -11.98 -3.40
N VAL A 307 -9.85 -10.91 -3.78
CA VAL A 307 -9.59 -9.74 -2.93
C VAL A 307 -10.45 -8.57 -3.43
N PHE A 308 -11.32 -8.05 -2.56
CA PHE A 308 -12.17 -6.89 -2.78
C PHE A 308 -11.53 -5.68 -2.10
N VAL A 309 -10.93 -4.83 -2.92
CA VAL A 309 -10.22 -3.63 -2.49
C VAL A 309 -11.21 -2.48 -2.40
N LEU A 310 -11.35 -1.86 -1.23
CA LEU A 310 -12.30 -0.77 -0.99
C LEU A 310 -11.67 0.63 -1.12
N ASP A 311 -12.51 1.65 -1.02
CA ASP A 311 -12.15 3.07 -0.83
C ASP A 311 -13.17 3.66 0.15
N MET A 312 -12.79 3.84 1.42
CA MET A 312 -13.71 4.38 2.44
C MET A 312 -13.52 5.89 2.63
N ARG A 313 -12.79 6.55 1.71
CA ARG A 313 -12.44 7.97 1.78
C ARG A 313 -13.11 8.82 0.71
N SER A 314 -13.17 8.33 -0.53
CA SER A 314 -13.64 9.13 -1.66
C SER A 314 -15.11 9.51 -1.58
N TYR A 315 -15.94 8.64 -0.99
CA TYR A 315 -17.40 8.65 -1.11
C TYR A 315 -18.14 8.92 0.21
N ARG A 316 -17.40 9.07 1.32
CA ARG A 316 -17.96 9.32 2.65
C ARG A 316 -18.54 10.73 2.81
N GLY A 317 -19.48 10.86 3.74
CA GLY A 317 -19.96 12.13 4.26
C GLY A 317 -18.96 12.82 5.19
N ALA A 318 -19.32 13.99 5.71
CA ALA A 318 -18.53 14.70 6.71
C ALA A 318 -18.46 13.92 8.04
N ASN A 319 -17.43 14.21 8.83
CA ASN A 319 -17.34 13.73 10.22
C ASN A 319 -18.30 14.50 11.13
N ASP A 320 -19.22 13.77 11.74
CA ASP A 320 -20.25 14.28 12.63
C ASP A 320 -20.51 13.29 13.78
N ASP A 321 -21.65 13.37 14.46
CA ASP A 321 -22.01 12.47 15.56
C ASP A 321 -22.28 11.02 15.13
N ASN A 322 -22.33 10.73 13.82
CA ASN A 322 -22.57 9.42 13.24
C ASN A 322 -23.82 8.68 13.76
N LEU A 323 -24.85 9.41 14.20
CA LEU A 323 -26.10 8.85 14.72
C LEU A 323 -27.30 9.09 13.78
N GLY A 324 -28.37 8.33 14.00
CA GLY A 324 -29.64 8.48 13.28
C GLY A 324 -29.65 7.87 11.87
N ALA A 325 -30.16 8.65 10.90
CA ALA A 325 -30.38 8.20 9.53
C ALA A 325 -29.08 7.82 8.79
N ALA A 326 -29.20 7.06 7.69
CA ALA A 326 -28.08 6.61 6.89
C ALA A 326 -27.16 7.76 6.46
N LYS A 327 -25.86 7.61 6.73
CA LYS A 327 -24.80 8.54 6.33
C LYS A 327 -23.84 7.84 5.37
N PRO A 328 -23.47 8.45 4.23
CA PRO A 328 -22.58 7.81 3.26
C PRO A 328 -21.22 7.50 3.85
N PHE A 329 -20.70 6.30 3.56
CA PHE A 329 -19.32 5.92 3.90
C PHE A 329 -18.59 5.32 2.69
N LEU A 330 -18.97 4.11 2.29
CA LEU A 330 -18.58 3.51 1.01
C LEU A 330 -19.27 4.25 -0.14
N GLY A 331 -20.47 4.76 0.11
CA GLY A 331 -21.33 5.37 -0.90
C GLY A 331 -22.04 4.33 -1.76
N ARG A 332 -23.17 4.74 -2.33
CA ARG A 332 -24.12 3.84 -2.99
C ARG A 332 -23.51 3.00 -4.11
N GLU A 333 -22.72 3.62 -4.99
CA GLU A 333 -22.14 2.93 -6.15
C GLU A 333 -21.15 1.83 -5.74
N GLN A 334 -20.24 2.12 -4.80
CA GLN A 334 -19.29 1.14 -4.28
C GLN A 334 -19.99 0.03 -3.50
N LEU A 335 -21.00 0.36 -2.68
CA LEU A 335 -21.76 -0.64 -1.93
C LEU A 335 -22.55 -1.59 -2.86
N ASP A 336 -23.17 -1.07 -3.92
CA ASP A 336 -23.85 -1.91 -4.92
C ASP A 336 -22.87 -2.76 -5.72
N TRP A 337 -21.73 -2.19 -6.11
CA TRP A 337 -20.66 -2.95 -6.75
C TRP A 337 -20.16 -4.08 -5.84
N LEU A 338 -19.89 -3.80 -4.57
CA LEU A 338 -19.36 -4.77 -3.61
C LEU A 338 -20.33 -5.94 -3.41
N LYS A 339 -21.62 -5.65 -3.20
CA LYS A 339 -22.67 -6.67 -3.13
C LYS A 339 -22.72 -7.54 -4.39
N ALA A 340 -22.69 -6.92 -5.57
CA ALA A 340 -22.72 -7.65 -6.84
C ALA A 340 -21.48 -8.52 -7.05
N ALA A 341 -20.29 -7.99 -6.72
CA ALA A 341 -19.01 -8.66 -6.90
C ALA A 341 -18.85 -9.84 -5.92
N LEU A 342 -19.20 -9.65 -4.64
CA LEU A 342 -19.18 -10.72 -3.63
C LEU A 342 -20.17 -11.84 -3.98
N LYS A 343 -21.36 -11.50 -4.46
CA LYS A 343 -22.35 -12.48 -4.93
C LYS A 343 -21.87 -13.26 -6.17
N ALA A 344 -21.16 -12.60 -7.08
CA ALA A 344 -20.68 -13.22 -8.31
C ALA A 344 -19.41 -14.08 -8.12
N SER A 345 -18.70 -13.90 -7.00
CA SER A 345 -17.45 -14.61 -6.71
C SER A 345 -17.68 -16.08 -6.39
N ASN A 346 -16.98 -16.94 -7.14
CA ASN A 346 -16.91 -18.38 -6.89
C ASN A 346 -15.60 -18.79 -6.20
N ALA A 347 -14.78 -17.82 -5.75
CA ALA A 347 -13.56 -18.12 -5.03
C ALA A 347 -13.88 -18.73 -3.65
N GLN A 348 -13.00 -19.66 -3.21
CA GLN A 348 -13.10 -20.28 -1.89
C GLN A 348 -13.16 -19.22 -0.80
N TRP A 349 -12.25 -18.23 -0.83
CA TRP A 349 -12.18 -17.12 0.12
C TRP A 349 -12.41 -15.77 -0.55
N LYS A 350 -13.14 -14.91 0.16
CA LYS A 350 -13.46 -13.54 -0.25
C LYS A 350 -12.89 -12.58 0.80
N VAL A 351 -11.73 -12.02 0.51
CA VAL A 351 -11.05 -11.10 1.42
C VAL A 351 -11.49 -9.68 1.09
N ILE A 352 -12.08 -8.99 2.05
CA ILE A 352 -12.45 -7.58 1.93
C ILE A 352 -11.33 -6.75 2.57
N ALA A 353 -10.54 -6.08 1.74
CA ALA A 353 -9.48 -5.19 2.18
C ALA A 353 -10.07 -3.77 2.34
N ALA A 354 -10.02 -3.27 3.55
CA ALA A 354 -10.52 -1.96 3.93
C ALA A 354 -9.39 -1.14 4.55
N ASP A 355 -9.47 0.18 4.40
CA ASP A 355 -8.50 1.08 5.02
C ASP A 355 -8.62 1.04 6.55
N MET A 356 -9.85 1.17 7.08
CA MET A 356 -10.11 1.15 8.53
C MET A 356 -11.02 0.01 9.02
N PRO A 357 -10.99 -0.31 10.33
CA PRO A 357 -11.86 -1.32 10.94
C PRO A 357 -13.34 -0.91 10.95
N ILE A 358 -14.25 -1.90 10.87
CA ILE A 358 -15.69 -1.64 10.77
C ILE A 358 -16.41 -1.48 12.11
N GLY A 359 -15.82 -1.96 13.21
CA GLY A 359 -16.44 -1.96 14.54
C GLY A 359 -15.68 -1.16 15.61
N LEU A 360 -14.50 -0.61 15.29
CA LEU A 360 -13.70 0.19 16.21
C LEU A 360 -14.07 1.67 16.11
N GLY A 361 -14.35 2.28 17.26
CA GLY A 361 -14.62 3.69 17.36
C GLY A 361 -13.34 4.53 17.28
N ALA A 362 -13.22 5.37 16.24
CA ALA A 362 -12.16 6.35 16.07
C ALA A 362 -12.72 7.77 16.29
N PRO A 363 -12.53 8.40 17.47
CA PRO A 363 -13.05 9.72 17.75
C PRO A 363 -12.23 10.83 17.07
N ASP A 364 -12.92 11.83 16.52
CA ASP A 364 -12.37 12.99 15.80
C ASP A 364 -12.73 14.32 16.50
N GLY A 365 -12.56 14.32 17.83
CA GLY A 365 -12.97 15.40 18.72
C GLY A 365 -14.48 15.44 18.93
N GLU A 366 -15.04 16.64 19.04
CA GLU A 366 -16.46 16.83 19.37
C GLU A 366 -17.18 17.69 18.33
N VAL A 367 -18.44 17.35 18.03
CA VAL A 367 -19.34 18.24 17.26
C VAL A 367 -19.88 19.39 18.12
N ARG A 368 -20.06 19.13 19.42
CA ARG A 368 -20.40 20.09 20.48
C ARG A 368 -20.02 19.44 21.83
N PRO A 369 -19.84 20.22 22.91
CA PRO A 369 -19.40 19.67 24.21
C PRO A 369 -20.17 18.42 24.64
N GLY A 370 -19.46 17.31 24.85
CA GLY A 370 -20.03 16.03 25.27
C GLY A 370 -20.66 15.19 24.16
N VAL A 371 -20.56 15.59 22.89
CA VAL A 371 -21.01 14.80 21.74
C VAL A 371 -19.83 14.57 20.82
N MET A 372 -19.35 13.33 20.80
CA MET A 372 -18.23 12.90 19.99
C MET A 372 -18.52 13.10 18.51
N ARG A 373 -17.47 13.48 17.77
CA ARG A 373 -17.40 13.38 16.32
C ARG A 373 -16.71 12.06 15.99
N TRP A 374 -17.21 11.33 15.01
CA TRP A 374 -16.64 10.04 14.63
C TRP A 374 -16.00 10.07 13.26
N GLU A 375 -14.83 9.46 13.18
CA GLU A 375 -14.13 9.17 11.95
C GLU A 375 -14.48 7.80 11.39
N SER A 376 -14.65 6.82 12.26
CA SER A 376 -14.91 5.43 11.92
C SER A 376 -16.31 5.18 11.32
N VAL A 377 -16.51 3.94 10.88
CA VAL A 377 -17.83 3.34 10.65
C VAL A 377 -18.64 3.32 11.95
N ALA A 378 -18.02 2.81 13.01
CA ALA A 378 -18.55 2.78 14.38
C ALA A 378 -18.95 4.18 14.86
N ASN A 379 -20.02 4.25 15.63
CA ASN A 379 -20.53 5.50 16.23
C ASN A 379 -20.47 5.50 17.76
N GLY A 380 -19.90 4.46 18.37
CA GLY A 380 -19.76 4.33 19.82
C GLY A 380 -21.08 4.12 20.58
N ASP A 381 -22.21 3.97 19.88
CA ASP A 381 -23.49 3.55 20.45
C ASP A 381 -23.60 2.02 20.31
N PRO A 382 -23.63 1.23 21.41
CA PRO A 382 -23.74 -0.23 21.34
C PRO A 382 -25.14 -0.73 20.92
N GLY A 383 -26.05 0.16 20.53
CA GLY A 383 -27.43 -0.11 20.12
C GLY A 383 -27.58 -0.59 18.67
N PRO A 384 -28.80 -0.47 18.10
CA PRO A 384 -29.04 -0.79 16.70
C PRO A 384 -28.17 0.06 15.76
N ALA A 385 -27.84 -0.49 14.59
CA ALA A 385 -27.03 0.20 13.59
C ALA A 385 -27.60 1.57 13.22
N GLN A 386 -26.73 2.59 13.22
CA GLN A 386 -27.07 3.97 12.93
C GLN A 386 -26.01 4.64 12.04
N GLY A 387 -26.37 5.75 11.40
CA GLY A 387 -25.41 6.55 10.65
C GLY A 387 -24.72 5.76 9.53
N ARG A 388 -23.39 5.66 9.59
CA ARG A 388 -22.55 4.93 8.63
C ARG A 388 -22.62 3.42 8.79
N GLU A 389 -22.90 2.91 9.99
CA GLU A 389 -23.06 1.48 10.25
C GLU A 389 -24.19 0.88 9.41
N LEU A 390 -25.17 1.69 9.00
CA LEU A 390 -26.28 1.25 8.16
C LEU A 390 -25.83 0.71 6.79
N GLU A 391 -24.74 1.23 6.22
CA GLU A 391 -24.17 0.66 4.97
C GLU A 391 -23.54 -0.72 5.22
N ILE A 392 -22.89 -0.92 6.37
CA ILE A 392 -22.34 -2.22 6.76
C ILE A 392 -23.45 -3.21 7.12
N ALA A 393 -24.48 -2.77 7.84
CA ALA A 393 -25.67 -3.58 8.14
C ALA A 393 -26.38 -4.03 6.84
N GLU A 394 -26.53 -3.13 5.86
CA GLU A 394 -27.09 -3.47 4.54
C GLU A 394 -26.23 -4.53 3.81
N LEU A 395 -24.90 -4.34 3.82
CA LEU A 395 -23.98 -5.30 3.21
C LEU A 395 -24.10 -6.67 3.87
N LEU A 396 -23.98 -6.74 5.20
CA LEU A 396 -23.98 -7.97 5.96
C LEU A 396 -25.32 -8.74 5.82
N GLY A 397 -26.45 -8.02 5.88
CA GLY A 397 -27.78 -8.59 5.62
C GLY A 397 -27.92 -9.12 4.20
N PHE A 398 -27.37 -8.41 3.21
CA PHE A 398 -27.33 -8.90 1.83
C PHE A 398 -26.50 -10.18 1.70
N LEU A 399 -25.29 -10.23 2.28
CA LEU A 399 -24.41 -11.41 2.21
C LEU A 399 -25.10 -12.64 2.83
N ARG A 400 -25.76 -12.46 3.98
CA ARG A 400 -26.59 -13.50 4.60
C ARG A 400 -27.71 -13.97 3.66
N ALA A 401 -28.50 -13.03 3.14
CA ALA A 401 -29.64 -13.33 2.27
C ALA A 401 -29.22 -14.01 0.95
N GLN A 402 -28.03 -13.71 0.44
CA GLN A 402 -27.47 -14.33 -0.77
C GLN A 402 -26.58 -15.54 -0.47
N GLN A 403 -26.46 -15.94 0.80
CA GLN A 403 -25.63 -17.05 1.25
C GLN A 403 -24.17 -16.94 0.79
N VAL A 404 -23.63 -15.72 0.77
CA VAL A 404 -22.20 -15.50 0.52
C VAL A 404 -21.42 -15.95 1.75
N ARG A 405 -20.57 -16.96 1.58
CA ARG A 405 -19.76 -17.58 2.64
C ARG A 405 -18.26 -17.30 2.44
N ASN A 406 -17.46 -17.65 3.46
CA ASN A 406 -16.00 -17.60 3.47
C ASN A 406 -15.45 -16.19 3.18
N PHE A 407 -16.05 -15.18 3.82
CA PHE A 407 -15.53 -13.82 3.77
C PHE A 407 -14.90 -13.41 5.09
N LEU A 408 -13.90 -12.55 5.02
CA LEU A 408 -13.24 -11.92 6.15
C LEU A 408 -12.74 -10.53 5.77
N TRP A 409 -12.50 -9.70 6.77
CA TRP A 409 -11.99 -8.33 6.62
C TRP A 409 -10.53 -8.24 7.03
N LEU A 410 -9.74 -7.52 6.24
CA LEU A 410 -8.36 -7.14 6.58
C LEU A 410 -8.28 -5.62 6.60
N THR A 411 -7.84 -5.05 7.71
CA THR A 411 -7.86 -3.60 7.95
C THR A 411 -6.55 -3.11 8.58
N ALA A 412 -6.32 -1.79 8.53
CA ALA A 412 -5.25 -1.08 9.23
C ALA A 412 -5.83 0.16 9.92
N ASP A 413 -5.30 1.37 9.67
CA ASP A 413 -5.66 2.68 10.28
C ASP A 413 -5.31 2.78 11.77
N VAL A 414 -5.71 1.78 12.55
CA VAL A 414 -5.35 1.72 13.96
C VAL A 414 -3.97 1.10 14.13
N HIS A 415 -3.13 1.76 14.92
CA HIS A 415 -1.71 1.42 15.02
C HIS A 415 -1.43 0.35 16.08
N TYR A 416 -2.12 -0.78 15.96
CA TYR A 416 -1.87 -2.03 16.68
C TYR A 416 -2.39 -3.23 15.88
N CYS A 417 -2.13 -4.46 16.35
CA CYS A 417 -2.72 -5.65 15.72
C CYS A 417 -3.77 -6.31 16.62
N ALA A 418 -4.81 -6.84 15.99
CA ALA A 418 -5.92 -7.49 16.67
C ALA A 418 -6.64 -8.51 15.77
N ALA A 419 -7.35 -9.43 16.41
CA ALA A 419 -8.28 -10.34 15.77
C ALA A 419 -9.66 -10.20 16.44
N HIS A 420 -10.63 -9.78 15.64
CA HIS A 420 -12.02 -9.62 16.08
C HIS A 420 -12.90 -10.66 15.42
N HIS A 421 -13.75 -11.29 16.23
CA HIS A 421 -14.78 -12.19 15.73
C HIS A 421 -16.16 -11.58 15.97
N TYR A 422 -16.93 -11.42 14.91
CA TYR A 422 -18.26 -10.82 14.95
C TYR A 422 -19.31 -11.94 14.93
N GLN A 423 -20.22 -11.94 15.91
CA GLN A 423 -21.30 -12.93 15.98
C GLN A 423 -22.68 -12.28 16.22
N PRO A 424 -23.73 -12.72 15.49
CA PRO A 424 -25.06 -12.14 15.61
C PRO A 424 -25.72 -12.26 16.99
N ASP A 425 -25.43 -13.34 17.73
CA ASP A 425 -26.01 -13.57 19.06
C ASP A 425 -25.46 -12.62 20.14
N ARG A 426 -24.30 -12.00 19.90
CA ARG A 426 -23.71 -10.93 20.72
C ARG A 426 -24.07 -9.53 20.26
N ALA A 427 -24.70 -9.40 19.09
CA ALA A 427 -24.90 -8.13 18.40
C ALA A 427 -26.28 -7.52 18.68
N ALA A 428 -26.35 -6.19 18.59
CA ALA A 428 -27.61 -5.47 18.58
C ALA A 428 -28.30 -5.58 17.20
N PHE A 429 -27.55 -5.49 16.10
CA PHE A 429 -28.02 -5.82 14.76
C PHE A 429 -27.73 -7.30 14.47
N GLN A 430 -28.72 -8.14 14.21
CA GLN A 430 -28.53 -9.60 14.16
C GLN A 430 -28.69 -10.22 12.75
N ASP A 431 -29.00 -9.42 11.72
CA ASP A 431 -29.22 -9.93 10.36
C ASP A 431 -27.89 -10.09 9.60
N PHE A 432 -27.02 -10.98 10.07
CA PHE A 432 -25.76 -11.32 9.42
C PHE A 432 -25.27 -12.74 9.77
N GLU A 433 -24.21 -13.19 9.11
CA GLU A 433 -23.52 -14.45 9.40
C GLU A 433 -22.19 -14.13 10.10
N ALA A 434 -21.73 -14.97 11.02
CA ALA A 434 -20.48 -14.71 11.73
C ALA A 434 -19.28 -14.57 10.79
N PHE A 435 -18.37 -13.66 11.10
CA PHE A 435 -17.18 -13.38 10.29
C PHE A 435 -16.02 -12.87 11.13
N TRP A 436 -14.83 -12.87 10.53
CA TRP A 436 -13.60 -12.37 11.13
C TRP A 436 -13.15 -11.05 10.51
N GLU A 437 -12.56 -10.20 11.35
CA GLU A 437 -11.76 -9.05 10.96
C GLU A 437 -10.39 -9.18 11.60
N PHE A 438 -9.34 -8.96 10.81
CA PHE A 438 -7.97 -8.94 11.30
C PHE A 438 -7.34 -7.58 11.01
N VAL A 439 -6.78 -6.99 12.05
CA VAL A 439 -6.18 -5.67 12.04
C VAL A 439 -4.67 -5.81 12.10
N ALA A 440 -3.95 -5.11 11.23
CA ALA A 440 -2.49 -5.07 11.27
C ALA A 440 -1.93 -3.70 10.91
N GLY A 441 -1.21 -3.12 11.86
CA GLY A 441 -0.49 -1.86 11.74
C GLY A 441 0.15 -1.50 13.09
N PRO A 442 0.99 -0.45 13.15
CA PRO A 442 1.52 0.26 12.01
C PRO A 442 2.77 -0.43 11.47
N LEU A 443 3.15 -0.12 10.22
CA LEU A 443 4.40 -0.62 9.64
C LEU A 443 5.63 0.03 10.30
N ASN A 444 5.67 1.37 10.35
CA ASN A 444 6.78 2.10 10.97
C ASN A 444 6.37 3.46 11.56
N ALA A 445 5.13 3.90 11.37
CA ALA A 445 4.52 5.00 12.12
C ALA A 445 4.49 4.73 13.64
N GLY A 446 4.31 5.77 14.47
CA GLY A 446 4.25 5.58 15.93
C GLY A 446 3.03 4.75 16.33
N SER A 447 3.11 3.94 17.38
CA SER A 447 2.01 3.01 17.74
C SER A 447 0.93 3.64 18.63
N PHE A 448 -0.35 3.27 18.47
CA PHE A 448 -1.52 3.84 19.17
C PHE A 448 -2.54 2.75 19.56
N GLY A 449 -3.60 3.16 20.25
CA GLY A 449 -4.69 2.29 20.67
C GLY A 449 -4.48 1.66 22.06
N PRO A 450 -5.28 0.65 22.44
CA PRO A 450 -6.38 0.12 21.64
C PRO A 450 -7.59 1.06 21.65
N ASP A 451 -8.34 1.04 20.55
CA ASP A 451 -9.61 1.76 20.45
C ASP A 451 -10.76 0.91 20.98
N THR A 452 -11.91 1.54 21.24
CA THR A 452 -13.06 0.83 21.83
C THR A 452 -13.97 0.27 20.73
N LEU A 453 -14.26 -1.02 20.80
CA LEU A 453 -15.30 -1.65 19.99
C LEU A 453 -16.70 -1.26 20.49
N ASP A 454 -17.58 -0.88 19.57
CA ASP A 454 -19.02 -0.87 19.86
C ASP A 454 -19.64 -2.27 19.69
N LYS A 455 -20.87 -2.43 20.18
CA LYS A 455 -21.57 -3.74 20.17
C LYS A 455 -22.59 -3.84 19.05
N THR A 456 -22.62 -2.91 18.10
CA THR A 456 -23.59 -2.89 17.00
C THR A 456 -23.59 -4.24 16.27
N PHE A 457 -22.40 -4.74 15.95
CA PHE A 457 -22.19 -6.02 15.26
C PHE A 457 -21.63 -7.14 16.16
N GLY A 458 -21.69 -6.98 17.48
CA GLY A 458 -21.32 -8.02 18.45
C GLY A 458 -19.89 -8.57 18.37
N PRO A 459 -18.86 -7.70 18.24
CA PRO A 459 -17.48 -8.16 18.19
C PRO A 459 -17.02 -8.76 19.53
N GLU A 460 -16.11 -9.71 19.43
CA GLU A 460 -15.30 -10.25 20.51
C GLU A 460 -13.83 -10.00 20.16
N VAL A 461 -13.08 -9.41 21.10
CA VAL A 461 -11.61 -9.32 21.01
C VAL A 461 -11.02 -10.68 21.33
N VAL A 462 -10.64 -11.42 20.29
CA VAL A 462 -9.99 -12.73 20.44
C VAL A 462 -8.50 -12.56 20.73
N PHE A 463 -7.89 -11.56 20.10
CA PHE A 463 -6.50 -11.19 20.34
C PHE A 463 -6.32 -9.69 20.11
N GLU A 464 -5.44 -9.08 20.91
CA GLU A 464 -5.03 -7.69 20.77
C GLU A 464 -3.60 -7.54 21.31
N LYS A 465 -2.77 -6.80 20.57
CA LYS A 465 -1.45 -6.36 21.05
C LYS A 465 -1.25 -4.88 20.69
N ALA A 466 -1.63 -4.03 21.63
CA ALA A 466 -1.52 -2.57 21.53
C ALA A 466 -0.45 -2.01 22.50
N PRO A 467 0.10 -0.82 22.21
CA PRO A 467 1.11 -0.21 23.07
C PRO A 467 0.49 0.26 24.40
N PRO A 468 1.23 0.19 25.54
CA PRO A 468 0.74 0.70 26.82
C PRO A 468 0.66 2.24 26.90
N VAL A 469 1.30 2.94 25.96
CA VAL A 469 1.32 4.40 25.87
C VAL A 469 1.16 4.80 24.39
N GLN A 470 0.44 5.87 24.13
CA GLN A 470 0.25 6.38 22.76
C GLN A 470 1.55 6.90 22.15
N ASN A 471 1.67 6.77 20.84
CA ASN A 471 2.80 7.18 20.02
C ASN A 471 4.16 6.57 20.43
N MET A 472 4.20 5.29 20.79
CA MET A 472 5.47 4.62 21.11
C MET A 472 6.30 4.38 19.85
N SER A 473 7.62 4.51 19.97
CA SER A 473 8.54 4.37 18.85
C SER A 473 8.61 2.94 18.31
N PRO A 474 9.12 2.74 17.08
CA PRO A 474 9.36 1.38 16.57
C PRO A 474 10.30 0.54 17.45
N PHE A 475 11.12 1.15 18.32
CA PHE A 475 11.92 0.40 19.31
C PHE A 475 11.08 -0.30 20.37
N ALA A 476 9.83 0.11 20.58
CA ALA A 476 8.94 -0.49 21.56
C ALA A 476 8.40 -1.86 21.13
N GLY A 477 8.54 -2.25 19.85
CA GLY A 477 8.13 -3.57 19.36
C GLY A 477 6.62 -3.72 19.12
N PHE A 478 5.93 -2.60 18.86
CA PHE A 478 4.49 -2.57 18.54
C PHE A 478 4.19 -2.33 17.06
N GLN A 479 5.12 -2.71 16.18
CA GLN A 479 4.92 -2.64 14.73
C GLN A 479 4.53 -4.01 14.23
N PHE A 480 3.52 -4.05 13.37
CA PHE A 480 2.88 -5.30 12.99
C PHE A 480 2.58 -5.34 11.51
N PHE A 481 2.56 -6.56 10.97
CA PHE A 481 1.95 -6.86 9.69
C PHE A 481 1.24 -8.21 9.78
N GLY A 482 0.26 -8.40 8.92
CA GLY A 482 -0.45 -9.65 8.81
C GLY A 482 0.08 -10.53 7.69
N GLU A 483 0.02 -11.85 7.86
CA GLU A 483 0.29 -12.86 6.84
C GLU A 483 -0.92 -13.79 6.71
N VAL A 484 -1.39 -14.00 5.49
CA VAL A 484 -2.42 -14.98 5.16
C VAL A 484 -1.79 -16.09 4.35
N ASN A 485 -2.06 -17.34 4.75
CA ASN A 485 -1.74 -18.52 3.97
C ASN A 485 -3.03 -19.28 3.65
N ILE A 486 -3.21 -19.69 2.39
CA ILE A 486 -4.31 -20.55 1.96
C ILE A 486 -3.69 -21.83 1.43
N ASP A 487 -4.02 -22.97 2.02
CA ASP A 487 -3.54 -24.27 1.58
C ASP A 487 -4.24 -24.69 0.27
N GLY A 488 -3.46 -25.06 -0.74
CA GLY A 488 -3.96 -25.36 -2.08
C GLY A 488 -4.86 -26.58 -2.13
N GLN A 489 -4.62 -27.56 -1.25
CA GLN A 489 -5.30 -28.85 -1.27
C GLN A 489 -6.63 -28.79 -0.51
N THR A 490 -6.56 -28.39 0.75
CA THR A 490 -7.69 -28.31 1.69
C THR A 490 -8.53 -27.05 1.47
N GLY A 491 -7.91 -25.94 1.06
CA GLY A 491 -8.56 -24.63 1.03
C GLY A 491 -8.68 -24.00 2.42
N GLU A 492 -8.02 -24.54 3.44
CA GLU A 492 -7.88 -23.93 4.76
C GLU A 492 -7.13 -22.59 4.67
N LEU A 493 -7.59 -21.59 5.42
CA LEU A 493 -6.95 -20.26 5.48
C LEU A 493 -6.44 -20.01 6.89
N SER A 494 -5.14 -19.78 7.04
CA SER A 494 -4.52 -19.33 8.29
C SER A 494 -4.18 -17.84 8.19
N VAL A 495 -4.52 -17.09 9.23
CA VAL A 495 -4.10 -15.70 9.43
C VAL A 495 -3.11 -15.64 10.58
N VAL A 496 -1.93 -15.09 10.33
CA VAL A 496 -0.86 -14.92 11.31
C VAL A 496 -0.57 -13.43 11.46
N LEU A 497 -0.69 -12.90 12.68
CA LEU A 497 -0.21 -11.55 13.00
C LEU A 497 1.25 -11.63 13.41
N ARG A 498 2.09 -10.77 12.83
CA ARG A 498 3.54 -10.79 13.01
C ARG A 498 4.06 -9.44 13.48
N ASP A 499 5.12 -9.48 14.28
CA ASP A 499 5.83 -8.29 14.73
C ASP A 499 6.86 -7.77 13.70
N LEU A 500 7.55 -6.68 14.07
CA LEU A 500 8.61 -6.01 13.30
C LEU A 500 9.68 -6.96 12.74
N ASP A 501 10.00 -8.04 13.45
CA ASP A 501 11.05 -9.00 13.08
C ASP A 501 10.48 -10.24 12.35
N GLY A 502 9.17 -10.26 12.10
CA GLY A 502 8.47 -11.37 11.44
C GLY A 502 8.07 -12.51 12.38
N GLY A 503 8.25 -12.34 13.69
CA GLY A 503 7.82 -13.30 14.71
C GLY A 503 6.30 -13.35 14.80
N ALA A 504 5.71 -14.55 14.86
CA ALA A 504 4.28 -14.70 15.03
C ALA A 504 3.87 -14.33 16.46
N VAL A 505 2.89 -13.45 16.60
CA VAL A 505 2.30 -13.06 17.90
C VAL A 505 0.90 -13.65 18.10
N PHE A 506 0.24 -14.03 17.01
CA PHE A 506 -1.07 -14.67 17.00
C PHE A 506 -1.28 -15.45 15.70
N GLU A 507 -2.06 -16.52 15.76
CA GLU A 507 -2.46 -17.30 14.59
C GLU A 507 -3.91 -17.79 14.76
N GLN A 508 -4.72 -17.66 13.70
CA GLN A 508 -6.06 -18.19 13.61
C GLN A 508 -6.23 -18.95 12.30
N THR A 509 -6.68 -20.19 12.40
CA THR A 509 -7.01 -21.04 11.24
C THR A 509 -8.51 -21.07 11.02
N LEU A 510 -8.94 -20.85 9.79
CA LEU A 510 -10.34 -20.81 9.36
C LEU A 510 -10.61 -21.96 8.38
N GLN A 511 -11.64 -22.73 8.69
CA GLN A 511 -12.11 -23.81 7.82
C GLN A 511 -13.05 -23.25 6.75
N PRO A 512 -12.88 -23.65 5.48
CA PRO A 512 -13.85 -23.30 4.45
C PRO A 512 -15.20 -23.97 4.76
N VAL A 513 -16.29 -23.21 4.65
CA VAL A 513 -17.67 -23.70 4.81
C VAL A 513 -18.42 -23.79 3.50
#